data_AF-A0A0S9KDW3-F1
#
_entry.id   AF-A0A0S9KDW3-F1
#
_cell.length_a   1.000
_cell.length_b   1.000
_cell.length_c   1.000
_cell.angle_alpha   90.00
_cell.angle_beta   90.00
_cell.angle_gamma   90.00
#
_symmetry.space_group_name_H-M   'P 1'
#
loop_
_entity.id
_entity.type
_entity.pdbx_description
1 polymer ?
#
loop_
_entity_poly.entity_id
_entity_poly.type
_entity_poly.pdbx_seq_one_letter_code
_entity_poly.pdbx_strand_id
1 'polypeptide(L)'
;MKERSVDDPKRTWDESFPLFVAWVAEHGRLPMKTAEPGEEHRHATWMQYQRRHLSRGTLLPDHQEKLDEATPGWEGPAVPGVPTADRYEQLWGARLDELATWVAQHGRWPSSLSSDPVEAHAGRWIGVQRGAKASTGRRYNERCVRLTAALPGWDAEKLNRR
;
A
#
# COMPACT_ATOMS: atom_id res chain seq x y z
N MET A 1 24.58 28.43 -10.15
CA MET A 1 25.16 27.35 -9.33
C MET A 1 24.64 27.52 -7.91
N LYS A 2 23.83 26.59 -7.41
CA LYS A 2 23.52 26.52 -5.97
C LYS A 2 24.18 25.25 -5.45
N GLU A 3 25.03 25.42 -4.46
CA GLU A 3 25.84 24.39 -3.84
C GLU A 3 24.94 23.26 -3.33
N ARG A 4 25.25 22.04 -3.77
CA ARG A 4 24.66 20.81 -3.23
C ARG A 4 25.41 20.49 -1.95
N SER A 5 24.73 20.54 -0.81
CA SER A 5 25.26 20.04 0.46
C SER A 5 25.59 18.55 0.33
N VAL A 6 26.83 18.24 0.66
CA VAL A 6 27.47 16.93 0.71
C VAL A 6 27.04 16.27 2.02
N ASP A 7 25.89 15.58 2.08
CA ASP A 7 25.55 14.58 3.13
C ASP A 7 24.11 14.00 2.99
N ASP A 8 23.84 13.23 1.93
CA ASP A 8 22.72 12.25 1.96
C ASP A 8 22.97 11.11 0.95
N PRO A 9 23.73 10.06 1.30
CA PRO A 9 23.70 8.84 0.51
C PRO A 9 22.30 8.24 0.66
N LYS A 10 21.49 8.33 -0.40
CA LYS A 10 20.16 7.70 -0.44
C LYS A 10 20.28 6.24 -0.04
N ARG A 11 19.81 5.90 1.17
CA ARG A 11 19.75 4.53 1.66
C ARG A 11 18.97 3.66 0.67
N THR A 12 19.48 2.46 0.45
CA THR A 12 18.81 1.42 -0.34
C THR A 12 17.55 0.93 0.38
N TRP A 13 16.73 0.14 -0.33
CA TRP A 13 15.57 -0.49 0.29
C TRP A 13 15.97 -1.41 1.45
N ASP A 14 17.02 -2.22 1.25
CA ASP A 14 17.52 -3.17 2.25
C ASP A 14 18.10 -2.51 3.50
N GLU A 15 18.63 -1.29 3.39
CA GLU A 15 19.07 -0.50 4.55
C GLU A 15 17.89 0.18 5.25
N SER A 16 16.90 0.66 4.49
CA SER A 16 15.80 1.47 5.03
C SER A 16 14.69 0.63 5.66
N PHE A 17 14.40 -0.55 5.10
CA PHE A 17 13.37 -1.46 5.57
C PHE A 17 13.56 -1.88 7.03
N PRO A 18 14.71 -2.44 7.46
CA PRO A 18 14.87 -2.86 8.86
C PRO A 18 14.80 -1.69 9.84
N LEU A 19 15.33 -0.52 9.46
CA LEU A 19 15.25 0.69 10.29
C LEU A 19 13.80 1.16 10.45
N PHE A 20 13.01 1.12 9.38
CA PHE A 20 11.59 1.46 9.43
C PHE A 20 10.81 0.50 10.32
N VAL A 21 11.03 -0.82 10.17
CA VAL A 21 10.35 -1.83 10.99
C VAL A 21 10.70 -1.67 12.46
N ALA A 22 11.98 -1.46 12.79
CA ALA A 22 12.41 -1.21 14.16
C ALA A 22 11.72 0.04 14.75
N TRP A 23 11.68 1.13 13.99
CA TRP A 23 11.03 2.37 14.43
C TRP A 23 9.53 2.15 14.71
N VAL A 24 8.82 1.45 13.82
CA VAL A 24 7.38 1.18 14.01
C VAL A 24 7.14 0.23 15.20
N ALA A 25 8.01 -0.77 15.40
CA ALA A 25 7.91 -1.67 16.54
C ALA A 25 8.13 -0.93 17.87
N GLU A 26 9.09 -0.01 17.92
CA GLU A 26 9.38 0.82 19.09
C GLU A 26 8.23 1.78 19.42
N HIS A 27 7.65 2.43 18.40
CA HIS A 27 6.65 3.48 18.59
C HIS A 27 5.20 2.97 18.57
N GLY A 28 4.97 1.75 18.09
CA GLY A 28 3.63 1.16 17.94
C GLY A 28 2.72 1.85 16.91
N ARG A 29 3.26 2.79 16.14
CA ARG A 29 2.52 3.63 15.17
C ARG A 29 3.31 3.86 13.89
N LEU A 30 2.64 4.39 12.87
CA LEU A 30 3.30 4.84 11.65
C LEU A 30 3.98 6.22 11.83
N PRO A 31 5.11 6.46 11.15
CA PRO A 31 5.82 7.73 11.20
C PRO A 31 5.05 8.83 10.48
N MET A 32 5.12 10.05 10.99
CA MET A 32 4.42 11.22 10.49
C MET A 32 5.37 12.24 9.89
N LYS A 33 4.98 12.79 8.74
CA LYS A 33 5.75 13.85 8.09
C LYS A 33 5.68 15.20 8.83
N THR A 34 4.71 15.36 9.72
CA THR A 34 4.50 16.55 10.56
C THR A 34 5.45 16.61 11.74
N ALA A 35 6.21 15.55 12.02
CA ALA A 35 7.28 15.59 12.99
C ALA A 35 8.41 16.51 12.51
N GLU A 36 9.11 17.12 13.47
CA GLU A 36 10.31 17.93 13.21
C GLU A 36 11.31 17.18 12.30
N PRO A 37 12.09 17.90 11.48
CA PRO A 37 13.12 17.28 10.64
C PRO A 37 14.04 16.39 11.49
N GLY A 38 14.03 15.09 11.20
CA GLY A 38 14.69 14.09 12.03
C GLY A 38 14.46 12.66 11.54
N GLU A 39 14.67 11.70 12.43
CA GLU A 39 14.55 10.27 12.13
C GLU A 39 13.14 9.87 11.70
N GLU A 40 12.10 10.29 12.44
CA GLU A 40 10.70 10.05 12.08
C GLU A 40 10.37 10.60 10.67
N HIS A 41 10.88 11.80 10.34
CA HIS A 41 10.66 12.41 9.03
C HIS A 41 11.25 11.58 7.89
N ARG A 42 12.42 10.96 8.10
CA ARG A 42 13.05 10.07 7.12
C ARG A 42 12.22 8.80 6.91
N HIS A 43 11.75 8.18 7.99
CA HIS A 43 10.86 7.01 7.92
C HIS A 43 9.52 7.33 7.23
N ALA A 44 8.92 8.47 7.56
CA ALA A 44 7.70 8.95 6.92
C ALA A 44 7.91 9.18 5.42
N THR A 45 9.05 9.75 5.03
CA THR A 45 9.39 9.99 3.62
C THR A 45 9.64 8.69 2.86
N TRP A 46 10.38 7.75 3.45
CA TRP A 46 10.62 6.43 2.86
C TRP A 46 9.33 5.64 2.67
N MET A 47 8.45 5.64 3.68
CA MET A 47 7.13 4.99 3.61
C MET A 47 6.25 5.59 2.50
N GLN A 48 6.23 6.92 2.36
CA GLN A 48 5.49 7.59 1.27
C GLN A 48 6.04 7.23 -0.12
N TYR A 49 7.35 7.01 -0.23
CA TYR A 49 7.96 6.51 -1.47
C TYR A 49 7.40 5.11 -1.81
N GLN A 50 7.31 4.19 -0.85
CA GLN A 50 6.75 2.86 -1.06
C GLN A 50 5.28 2.93 -1.52
N ARG A 51 4.46 3.77 -0.87
CA ARG A 51 3.04 3.98 -1.24
C ARG A 51 2.86 4.48 -2.66
N ARG A 52 3.75 5.37 -3.10
CA ARG A 52 3.75 5.88 -4.48
C ARG A 52 4.10 4.79 -5.49
N HIS A 53 5.02 3.89 -5.15
CA HIS A 53 5.34 2.74 -6.00
C HIS A 53 4.19 1.74 -6.05
N LEU A 54 3.54 1.48 -4.91
CA LEU A 54 2.35 0.64 -4.82
C LEU A 54 1.20 1.17 -5.70
N SER A 55 0.83 2.45 -5.57
CA SER A 55 -0.26 3.06 -6.36
C SER A 55 0.03 3.17 -7.87
N ARG A 56 1.29 2.97 -8.25
CA ARG A 56 1.74 2.89 -9.65
C ARG A 56 1.91 1.44 -10.13
N GLY A 57 1.73 0.44 -9.26
CA GLY A 57 1.98 -0.96 -9.57
C GLY A 57 3.45 -1.27 -9.90
N THR A 58 4.38 -0.47 -9.37
CA THR A 58 5.83 -0.61 -9.59
C THR A 58 6.60 -1.02 -8.34
N LEU A 59 5.92 -1.23 -7.23
CA LEU A 59 6.52 -1.84 -6.05
C LEU A 59 6.77 -3.32 -6.34
N LEU A 60 7.97 -3.80 -6.02
CA LEU A 60 8.31 -5.21 -6.18
C LEU A 60 7.41 -6.08 -5.27
N PRO A 61 6.89 -7.23 -5.75
CA PRO A 61 6.07 -8.12 -4.94
C PRO A 61 6.73 -8.48 -3.60
N ASP A 62 8.02 -8.82 -3.61
CA ASP A 62 8.78 -9.16 -2.41
C ASP A 62 8.86 -8.01 -1.39
N HIS A 63 8.95 -6.77 -1.87
CA HIS A 63 8.95 -5.59 -0.98
C HIS A 63 7.58 -5.36 -0.36
N GLN A 64 6.52 -5.55 -1.15
CA GLN A 64 5.15 -5.45 -0.67
C GLN A 64 4.87 -6.53 0.39
N GLU A 65 5.29 -7.77 0.14
CA GLU A 65 5.11 -8.89 1.07
C GLU A 65 5.83 -8.64 2.40
N LYS A 66 7.10 -8.22 2.35
CA LYS A 66 7.87 -7.85 3.55
C LYS A 66 7.20 -6.73 4.35
N LEU A 67 6.64 -5.72 3.69
CA LEU A 67 5.91 -4.63 4.35
C LEU A 67 4.56 -5.08 4.93
N ASP A 68 3.83 -5.92 4.21
CA ASP A 68 2.55 -6.47 4.66
C ASP A 68 2.72 -7.37 5.89
N GLU A 69 3.83 -8.10 5.95
CA GLU A 69 4.19 -8.95 7.09
C GLU A 69 4.68 -8.12 8.28
N ALA A 70 5.67 -7.25 8.07
CA ALA A 70 6.35 -6.54 9.16
C ALA A 70 5.60 -5.29 9.64
N THR A 71 4.77 -4.66 8.81
CA THR A 71 4.04 -3.44 9.18
C THR A 71 2.66 -3.40 8.55
N PRO A 72 1.72 -4.23 9.03
CA PRO A 72 0.36 -4.26 8.51
C PRO A 72 -0.30 -2.88 8.59
N GLY A 73 -0.82 -2.36 7.48
CA GLY A 73 -1.47 -1.03 7.46
C GLY A 73 -0.55 0.10 7.02
N TRP A 74 0.70 -0.21 6.66
CA TRP A 74 1.66 0.74 6.08
C TRP A 74 1.13 1.48 4.84
N GLU A 75 0.13 0.95 4.13
CA GLU A 75 -0.46 1.57 2.93
C GLU A 75 -1.35 2.79 3.24
N GLY A 76 -1.91 2.84 4.45
CA GLY A 76 -2.88 3.84 4.88
C GLY A 76 -2.28 5.17 5.33
N PRO A 77 -3.03 6.28 5.55
CA PRO A 77 -2.45 7.49 6.14
C PRO A 77 -1.76 7.20 7.50
N ALA A 78 -1.01 8.13 8.07
CA ALA A 78 -0.64 8.06 9.49
C ALA A 78 -1.65 8.87 10.31
N VAL A 79 -2.06 8.43 11.50
CA VAL A 79 -3.05 9.08 12.37
C VAL A 79 -2.50 9.07 13.79
N PRO A 80 -2.52 10.22 14.48
CA PRO A 80 -2.15 10.32 15.89
C PRO A 80 -2.91 9.34 16.78
N GLY A 81 -2.18 8.56 17.57
CA GLY A 81 -2.75 7.69 18.61
C GLY A 81 -3.41 6.40 18.14
N VAL A 82 -3.37 6.06 16.85
CA VAL A 82 -3.97 4.82 16.31
C VAL A 82 -2.89 3.78 16.02
N PRO A 83 -2.95 2.58 16.63
CA PRO A 83 -2.04 1.48 16.32
C PRO A 83 -2.12 1.04 14.85
N THR A 84 -0.97 0.61 14.32
CA THR A 84 -0.82 0.25 12.90
C THR A 84 -1.71 -0.94 12.49
N ALA A 85 -1.84 -1.95 13.37
CA ALA A 85 -2.62 -3.16 13.10
C ALA A 85 -4.14 -2.89 12.98
N ASP A 86 -4.72 -2.10 13.89
CA ASP A 86 -6.16 -1.76 13.86
C ASP A 86 -6.53 -0.98 12.59
N ARG A 87 -5.58 -0.17 12.13
CA ARG A 87 -5.73 0.65 10.94
C ARG A 87 -5.75 -0.16 9.65
N TYR A 88 -4.92 -1.20 9.57
CA TYR A 88 -4.88 -2.09 8.42
C TYR A 88 -6.27 -2.61 8.09
N GLU A 89 -6.93 -3.17 9.12
CA GLU A 89 -8.23 -3.81 8.98
C GLU A 89 -9.30 -2.81 8.55
N GLN A 90 -9.33 -1.64 9.18
CA GLN A 90 -10.28 -0.57 8.87
C GLN A 90 -10.15 -0.07 7.44
N LEU A 91 -8.92 0.22 6.99
CA LEU A 91 -8.71 0.78 5.66
C LEU A 91 -8.89 -0.26 4.56
N TRP A 92 -8.40 -1.47 4.78
CA TRP A 92 -8.54 -2.52 3.79
C TRP A 92 -10.02 -2.91 3.62
N GLY A 93 -10.76 -3.05 4.74
CA GLY A 93 -12.21 -3.25 4.73
C GLY A 93 -12.96 -2.14 4.01
N ALA A 94 -12.68 -0.87 4.35
CA ALA A 94 -13.33 0.26 3.69
C ALA A 94 -13.08 0.30 2.17
N ARG A 95 -11.87 -0.06 1.72
CA ARG A 95 -11.57 -0.15 0.27
C ARG A 95 -12.30 -1.29 -0.42
N LEU A 96 -12.45 -2.43 0.26
CA LEU A 96 -13.25 -3.53 -0.24
C LEU A 96 -14.72 -3.11 -0.39
N ASP A 97 -15.28 -2.42 0.61
CA ASP A 97 -16.66 -1.95 0.60
C ASP A 97 -16.91 -0.90 -0.50
N GLU A 98 -15.97 0.05 -0.68
CA GLU A 98 -16.01 1.01 -1.79
C GLU A 98 -16.01 0.31 -3.16
N LEU A 99 -15.15 -0.70 -3.34
CA LEU A 99 -15.09 -1.46 -4.58
C LEU A 99 -16.35 -2.29 -4.81
N ALA A 100 -16.88 -2.94 -3.78
CA ALA A 100 -18.11 -3.71 -3.85
C ALA A 100 -19.30 -2.81 -4.23
N THR A 101 -19.38 -1.63 -3.63
CA THR A 101 -20.39 -0.61 -3.96
C THR A 101 -20.26 -0.17 -5.41
N TRP A 102 -19.04 0.12 -5.90
CA TRP A 102 -18.81 0.49 -7.28
C TRP A 102 -19.30 -0.57 -8.27
N VAL A 103 -18.90 -1.83 -8.05
CA VAL A 103 -19.26 -2.95 -8.92
C VAL A 103 -20.76 -3.20 -8.91
N ALA A 104 -21.41 -3.12 -7.73
CA ALA A 104 -22.86 -3.25 -7.62
C ALA A 104 -23.62 -2.14 -8.36
N GLN A 105 -23.13 -0.90 -8.32
CA GLN A 105 -23.76 0.23 -8.99
C GLN A 105 -23.56 0.24 -10.51
N HIS A 106 -22.37 -0.12 -10.98
CA HIS A 106 -22.00 0.04 -12.39
C HIS A 106 -22.05 -1.28 -13.19
N GLY A 107 -22.12 -2.43 -12.52
CA GLY A 107 -22.08 -3.75 -13.16
C GLY A 107 -20.75 -4.06 -13.86
N ARG A 108 -19.69 -3.30 -13.59
CA ARG A 108 -18.36 -3.44 -14.22
C ARG A 108 -17.23 -3.17 -13.24
N TRP A 109 -16.04 -3.67 -13.57
CA TRP A 109 -14.82 -3.34 -12.84
C TRP A 109 -14.38 -1.89 -13.09
N PRO A 110 -13.86 -1.20 -12.07
CA PRO A 110 -13.28 0.12 -12.23
C PRO A 110 -11.98 0.05 -13.05
N SER A 111 -11.75 1.05 -13.89
CA SER A 111 -10.55 1.18 -14.69
C SER A 111 -9.53 2.10 -14.01
N SER A 112 -8.28 1.65 -13.87
CA SER A 112 -7.18 2.49 -13.38
C SER A 112 -6.84 3.65 -14.31
N LEU A 113 -7.35 3.63 -15.55
CA LEU A 113 -7.16 4.63 -16.59
C LEU A 113 -8.34 5.61 -16.70
N SER A 114 -9.34 5.51 -15.82
CA SER A 114 -10.46 6.43 -15.82
C SER A 114 -10.02 7.87 -15.55
N SER A 115 -10.74 8.83 -16.11
CA SER A 115 -10.58 10.25 -15.78
C SER A 115 -11.24 10.61 -14.44
N ASP A 116 -12.18 9.79 -13.97
CA ASP A 116 -12.74 9.91 -12.62
C ASP A 116 -11.69 9.48 -11.58
N PRO A 117 -11.26 10.36 -10.67
CA PRO A 117 -10.32 10.03 -9.61
C PRO A 117 -10.77 8.87 -8.73
N VAL A 118 -12.07 8.73 -8.47
CA VAL A 118 -12.62 7.68 -7.61
C VAL A 118 -12.49 6.32 -8.31
N GLU A 119 -12.93 6.25 -9.57
CA GLU A 119 -12.78 5.04 -10.38
C GLU A 119 -11.30 4.68 -10.58
N ALA A 120 -10.47 5.66 -10.93
CA ALA A 120 -9.05 5.43 -11.19
C ALA A 120 -8.35 4.89 -9.94
N HIS A 121 -8.71 5.40 -8.76
CA HIS A 121 -8.18 4.92 -7.48
C HIS A 121 -8.64 3.49 -7.18
N ALA A 122 -9.93 3.18 -7.32
CA ALA A 122 -10.47 1.84 -7.13
C ALA A 122 -9.86 0.83 -8.12
N GLY A 123 -9.69 1.23 -9.39
CA GLY A 123 -9.05 0.45 -10.45
C GLY A 123 -7.58 0.15 -10.16
N ARG A 124 -6.82 1.11 -9.62
CA ARG A 124 -5.45 0.89 -9.15
C ARG A 124 -5.42 -0.07 -7.98
N TRP A 125 -6.32 0.10 -7.01
CA TRP A 125 -6.36 -0.74 -5.82
C TRP A 125 -6.64 -2.21 -6.16
N ILE A 126 -7.66 -2.50 -6.98
CA ILE A 126 -7.92 -3.88 -7.43
C ILE A 126 -6.79 -4.40 -8.33
N GLY A 127 -6.15 -3.52 -9.10
CA GLY A 127 -4.95 -3.83 -9.88
C GLY A 127 -3.78 -4.31 -9.01
N VAL A 128 -3.56 -3.71 -7.84
CA VAL A 128 -2.57 -4.16 -6.85
C VAL A 128 -2.93 -5.55 -6.33
N GLN A 129 -4.19 -5.80 -5.96
CA GLN A 129 -4.61 -7.12 -5.48
C GLN A 129 -4.45 -8.21 -6.55
N ARG A 130 -4.70 -7.88 -7.82
CA ARG A 130 -4.49 -8.78 -8.99
C ARG A 130 -3.01 -8.98 -9.34
N GLY A 131 -2.18 -7.95 -9.16
CA GLY A 131 -0.73 -8.01 -9.36
C GLY A 131 -0.03 -8.88 -8.32
N ALA A 132 -0.56 -8.89 -7.10
CA ALA A 132 -0.11 -9.71 -6.00
C ALA A 132 -0.38 -11.22 -6.15
N LYS A 133 -0.97 -11.68 -7.27
CA LYS A 133 -1.11 -13.12 -7.62
C LYS A 133 0.22 -13.91 -7.65
N ALA A 134 1.36 -13.21 -7.62
CA ALA A 134 2.68 -13.81 -7.52
C ALA A 134 3.12 -14.06 -6.06
N SER A 135 2.50 -13.43 -5.06
CA SER A 135 2.82 -13.69 -3.65
C SER A 135 2.00 -14.88 -3.16
N THR A 136 2.67 -15.77 -2.43
CA THR A 136 2.05 -16.92 -1.75
C THR A 136 1.93 -16.71 -0.25
N GLY A 137 2.26 -15.51 0.23
CA GLY A 137 2.28 -15.15 1.63
C GLY A 137 0.92 -15.28 2.31
N ARG A 138 0.92 -15.66 3.59
CA ARG A 138 -0.29 -15.90 4.40
C ARG A 138 -1.30 -14.75 4.33
N ARG A 139 -0.84 -13.50 4.49
CA ARG A 139 -1.72 -12.32 4.44
C ARG A 139 -2.28 -12.03 3.06
N TYR A 140 -1.55 -12.38 2.00
CA TYR A 140 -2.09 -12.31 0.64
C TYR A 140 -3.25 -13.31 0.49
N ASN A 141 -3.06 -14.55 0.94
CA ASN A 141 -4.12 -15.56 0.88
C ASN A 141 -5.37 -15.15 1.69
N GLU A 142 -5.19 -14.61 2.90
CA GLU A 142 -6.29 -14.08 3.72
C GLU A 142 -7.05 -12.95 2.99
N ARG A 143 -6.35 -12.04 2.30
CA ARG A 143 -6.98 -10.99 1.46
C ARG A 143 -7.75 -11.59 0.28
N CYS A 144 -7.19 -12.59 -0.40
CA CYS A 144 -7.85 -13.26 -1.53
C CYS A 144 -9.17 -13.91 -1.11
N VAL A 145 -9.20 -14.60 0.04
CA VAL A 145 -10.43 -15.20 0.57
C VAL A 145 -11.50 -14.13 0.78
N ARG A 146 -11.14 -12.99 1.38
CA ARG A 146 -12.08 -11.89 1.63
C ARG A 146 -12.56 -11.22 0.34
N LEU A 147 -11.66 -11.00 -0.63
CA LEU A 147 -12.02 -10.46 -1.94
C LEU A 147 -12.96 -11.39 -2.70
N THR A 148 -12.70 -12.70 -2.69
CA THR A 148 -13.56 -13.69 -3.36
C THR A 148 -14.94 -13.76 -2.72
N ALA A 149 -15.03 -13.64 -1.38
CA ALA A 149 -16.29 -13.63 -0.67
C ALA A 149 -17.15 -12.39 -1.00
N ALA A 150 -16.54 -11.20 -1.08
CA ALA A 150 -17.26 -9.96 -1.35
C ALA A 150 -17.53 -9.72 -2.84
N LEU A 151 -16.64 -10.18 -3.70
CA LEU A 151 -16.58 -9.84 -5.12
C LEU A 151 -16.20 -11.06 -5.96
N PRO A 152 -17.11 -12.03 -6.17
CA PRO A 152 -16.82 -13.21 -6.99
C PRO A 152 -16.32 -12.83 -8.39
N GLY A 153 -15.22 -13.46 -8.82
CA GLY A 153 -14.60 -13.17 -10.13
C GLY A 153 -13.71 -11.92 -10.16
N TRP A 154 -13.38 -11.32 -9.00
CA TRP A 154 -12.42 -10.20 -8.92
C TRP A 154 -11.05 -10.54 -9.51
N ASP A 155 -10.69 -11.82 -9.51
CA ASP A 155 -9.46 -12.37 -9.99
C ASP A 155 -9.55 -12.88 -11.45
N ALA A 156 -10.74 -12.87 -12.06
CA ALA A 156 -10.88 -13.17 -13.47
C ALA A 156 -10.24 -12.04 -14.31
N GLU A 157 -9.41 -12.44 -15.27
CA GLU A 157 -8.66 -11.61 -16.24
C GLU A 157 -7.52 -10.71 -15.71
N LYS A 158 -6.29 -11.13 -16.03
CA LYS A 158 -5.46 -10.25 -16.87
C LYS A 158 -5.89 -10.50 -18.32
N LEU A 159 -6.47 -9.48 -18.93
CA LEU A 159 -6.45 -9.28 -20.36
C LEU A 159 -5.06 -9.66 -20.90
N ASN A 160 -5.05 -10.49 -21.95
CA ASN A 160 -3.90 -10.73 -22.80
C ASN A 160 -3.04 -9.46 -22.93
N ARG A 161 -1.81 -9.51 -22.42
CA ARG A 161 -0.76 -8.65 -22.95
C ARG A 161 -0.31 -9.30 -24.26
N ARG A 162 -0.91 -8.87 -25.37
CA ARG A 162 -0.26 -8.93 -26.68
C ARG A 162 0.68 -7.75 -26.82
#